data_AF-A0AAW3K9Y9-F1
#
_entry.id   AF-A0AAW3K9Y9-F1
#
_cell.length_a   1.000
_cell.length_b   1.000
_cell.length_c   1.000
_cell.angle_alpha   90.00
_cell.angle_beta   90.00
_cell.angle_gamma   90.00
#
_symmetry.space_group_name_H-M   'P 1'
#
loop_
_entity.id
_entity.type
_entity.pdbx_description
1 polymer ?
#
loop_
_entity_poly.entity_id
_entity_poly.type
_entity_poly.pdbx_seq_one_letter_code
_entity_poly.pdbx_strand_id
1 'polypeptide(L)'
;MLLFSWISVGHAQSAVTPEQEYKKLIRVSEEIQPLGENPFGEQVSLYNGSLSFEQTDVSLVGNGPLLQVSRSYHPKNQNEAGPTDGGFGDWDIEIPRITTLAATKWLVTGASSQARCSHFGPPPTIAGKSGGADWIPTAWWHGYQLMVPGQGSQDLLKRSAQNTLSPTMGGAVFRS
;
A
#
# COMPACT_ATOMS: atom_id res chain seq x y z
N MET A 1 17.51 88.13 -5.25
CA MET A 1 18.04 87.04 -4.40
C MET A 1 17.11 85.84 -4.58
N LEU A 2 17.47 84.90 -5.46
CA LEU A 2 16.70 83.68 -5.73
C LEU A 2 17.68 82.51 -5.59
N LEU A 3 17.46 81.68 -4.57
CA LEU A 3 18.26 80.48 -4.29
C LEU A 3 17.59 79.28 -4.97
N PHE A 4 18.25 78.68 -5.96
CA PHE A 4 17.87 77.38 -6.51
C PHE A 4 18.61 76.28 -5.73
N SER A 5 17.85 75.49 -4.96
CA SER A 5 18.35 74.28 -4.31
C SER A 5 18.24 73.10 -5.27
N TRP A 6 19.37 72.46 -5.58
CA TRP A 6 19.43 71.24 -6.38
C TRP A 6 19.53 70.05 -5.43
N ILE A 7 18.52 69.18 -5.42
CA ILE A 7 18.55 67.91 -4.70
C ILE A 7 19.03 66.84 -5.68
N SER A 8 20.25 66.34 -5.48
CA SER A 8 20.74 65.15 -6.19
C SER A 8 20.14 63.89 -5.57
N VAL A 9 19.36 63.14 -6.35
CA VAL A 9 18.89 61.80 -5.98
C VAL A 9 19.94 60.79 -6.45
N GLY A 10 20.73 60.25 -5.52
CA GLY A 10 21.66 59.15 -5.80
C GLY A 10 20.90 57.84 -5.98
N HIS A 11 20.95 57.24 -7.17
CA HIS A 11 20.50 55.87 -7.40
C HIS A 11 21.61 54.89 -6.97
N ALA A 12 21.42 54.21 -5.84
CA ALA A 12 22.23 53.04 -5.53
C ALA A 12 21.72 51.85 -6.37
N GLN A 13 22.37 51.57 -7.50
CA GLN A 13 22.18 50.30 -8.20
C GLN A 13 22.98 49.23 -7.46
N SER A 14 22.29 48.32 -6.76
CA SER A 14 22.91 47.11 -6.22
C SER A 14 23.37 46.24 -7.38
N ALA A 15 24.63 46.40 -7.78
CA ALA A 15 25.24 45.58 -8.83
C ALA A 15 25.39 44.15 -8.30
N VAL A 16 24.78 43.19 -9.01
CA VAL A 16 25.01 41.77 -8.76
C VAL A 16 26.45 41.45 -9.17
N THR A 17 27.25 40.96 -8.23
CA THR A 17 28.67 40.68 -8.50
C THR A 17 28.88 39.24 -8.97
N PRO A 18 29.92 38.94 -9.77
CA PRO A 18 30.24 37.57 -10.17
C PRO A 18 30.38 36.59 -9.00
N GLU A 19 30.85 37.07 -7.84
CA GLU A 19 30.95 36.28 -6.61
C GLU A 19 29.57 35.92 -6.03
N GLN A 20 28.56 36.77 -6.22
CA GLN A 20 27.18 36.49 -5.80
C GLN A 20 26.53 35.43 -6.70
N GLU A 21 26.81 35.45 -8.01
CA GLU A 21 26.36 34.39 -8.93
C GLU A 21 27.10 33.07 -8.69
N TYR A 22 28.41 33.11 -8.40
CA TYR A 22 29.17 31.93 -8.00
C TYR A 22 28.66 31.31 -6.68
N LYS A 23 28.32 32.15 -5.69
CA LYS A 23 27.67 31.68 -4.44
C LYS A 23 26.30 31.04 -4.68
N LYS A 24 25.51 31.51 -5.66
CA LYS A 24 24.25 30.84 -6.03
C LYS A 24 24.52 29.44 -6.61
N LEU A 25 25.52 29.30 -7.48
CA LEU A 25 25.86 28.01 -8.10
C LEU A 25 26.36 26.98 -7.07
N ILE A 26 27.08 27.42 -6.03
CA ILE A 26 27.50 26.53 -4.93
C ILE A 26 26.30 26.13 -4.06
N ARG A 27 25.39 27.07 -3.73
CA ARG A 27 24.21 26.77 -2.91
C ARG A 27 23.24 25.77 -3.53
N VAL A 28 23.11 25.76 -4.85
CA VAL A 28 22.26 24.78 -5.57
C VAL A 28 22.75 23.34 -5.37
N SER A 29 24.03 23.13 -5.02
CA SER A 29 24.57 21.81 -4.68
C SER A 29 24.46 21.42 -3.20
N GLU A 30 24.15 22.37 -2.31
CA GLU A 30 24.01 22.15 -0.86
C GLU A 30 22.54 22.04 -0.40
N GLU A 31 21.59 22.55 -1.17
CA GLU A 31 20.16 22.46 -0.86
C GLU A 31 19.59 21.10 -1.29
N ILE A 32 19.93 20.03 -0.55
CA ILE A 32 19.16 18.78 -0.60
C ILE A 32 17.76 19.13 -0.09
N GLN A 33 16.79 19.23 -1.00
CA GLN A 33 15.40 19.44 -0.65
C GLN A 33 14.95 18.33 0.31
N PRO A 34 14.33 18.68 1.46
CA PRO A 34 13.89 17.67 2.41
C PRO A 34 12.88 16.73 1.73
N LEU A 35 13.10 15.43 1.86
CA LEU A 35 12.36 14.36 1.16
C LEU A 35 10.91 14.16 1.69
N GLY A 36 10.35 15.16 2.37
CA GLY A 36 9.04 15.11 3.03
C GLY A 36 9.12 14.59 4.47
N GLU A 37 7.95 14.32 5.06
CA GLU A 37 7.81 13.90 6.45
C GLU A 37 8.25 12.44 6.69
N ASN A 38 7.91 11.53 5.76
CA ASN A 38 8.23 10.10 5.84
C ASN A 38 8.98 9.63 4.57
N PRO A 39 10.23 10.07 4.35
CA PRO A 39 10.98 9.83 3.12
C PRO A 39 11.30 8.36 2.83
N PHE A 40 11.25 7.50 3.84
CA PHE A 40 11.44 6.05 3.73
C PHE A 40 10.14 5.27 3.92
N GLY A 41 9.00 5.97 3.97
CA GLY A 41 7.70 5.38 4.27
C GLY A 41 7.59 4.91 5.73
N GLU A 42 8.38 5.50 6.63
CA GLU A 42 8.34 5.21 8.05
C GLU A 42 7.01 5.62 8.69
N GLN A 43 6.56 4.83 9.67
CA GLN A 43 5.38 5.11 10.48
C GLN A 43 5.66 4.72 11.93
N VAL A 44 5.31 5.61 12.86
CA VAL A 44 5.40 5.35 14.30
C VAL A 44 4.00 5.30 14.90
N SER A 45 3.65 4.15 15.47
CA SER A 45 2.37 3.97 16.17
C SER A 45 2.31 4.86 17.41
N LEU A 46 1.33 5.77 17.45
CA LEU A 46 1.09 6.64 18.61
C LEU A 46 0.60 5.87 19.84
N TYR A 47 0.09 4.64 19.65
CA TYR A 47 -0.43 3.83 20.74
C TYR A 47 0.66 3.13 21.54
N ASN A 48 1.68 2.58 20.87
CA ASN A 48 2.71 1.75 21.49
C ASN A 48 4.14 2.11 21.10
N GLY A 49 4.36 3.15 20.30
CA GLY A 49 5.68 3.59 19.86
C GLY A 49 6.37 2.64 18.87
N SER A 50 5.66 1.64 18.32
CA SER A 50 6.25 0.73 17.34
C SER A 50 6.58 1.45 16.03
N LEU A 51 7.75 1.15 15.48
CA LEU A 51 8.21 1.63 14.18
C LEU A 51 7.83 0.61 13.10
N SER A 52 7.41 1.08 11.94
CA SER A 52 7.20 0.29 10.74
C SER A 52 7.59 1.10 9.52
N PHE A 53 7.82 0.42 8.40
CA PHE A 53 8.15 1.03 7.11
C PHE A 53 7.26 0.41 6.04
N GLU A 54 6.78 1.23 5.11
CA GLU A 54 6.02 0.78 3.94
C GLU A 54 6.59 1.40 2.67
N GLN A 55 6.94 0.58 1.70
CA GLN A 55 7.47 1.03 0.42
C GLN A 55 6.68 0.42 -0.74
N THR A 56 6.14 1.27 -1.60
CA THR A 56 5.51 0.83 -2.86
C THR A 56 6.58 0.75 -3.96
N ASP A 57 6.82 -0.44 -4.49
CA ASP A 57 7.80 -0.64 -5.57
C ASP A 57 7.16 -0.46 -6.95
N VAL A 58 5.90 -0.89 -7.11
CA VAL A 58 5.15 -0.79 -8.38
C VAL A 58 3.73 -0.32 -8.10
N SER A 59 3.25 0.64 -8.89
CA SER A 59 1.87 1.10 -8.87
C SER A 59 1.30 1.13 -10.29
N LEU A 60 0.18 0.44 -10.49
CA LEU A 60 -0.50 0.36 -11.77
C LEU A 60 -1.95 0.80 -11.61
N VAL A 61 -2.29 1.86 -12.35
CA VAL A 61 -3.66 2.36 -12.47
C VAL A 61 -4.40 1.65 -13.59
N GLY A 62 -5.70 1.49 -13.39
CA GLY A 62 -6.56 0.75 -14.31
C GLY A 62 -8.03 0.94 -13.98
N ASN A 63 -8.89 0.14 -14.62
CA ASN A 63 -10.28 0.03 -14.20
C ASN A 63 -10.37 -1.08 -13.16
N GLY A 64 -10.65 -0.74 -11.89
CA GLY A 64 -10.71 -1.69 -10.78
C GLY A 64 -9.95 -1.20 -9.54
N PRO A 65 -9.69 -2.08 -8.56
CA PRO A 65 -8.85 -1.75 -7.42
C PRO A 65 -7.45 -1.30 -7.88
N LEU A 66 -6.86 -0.36 -7.16
CA LEU A 66 -5.47 0.02 -7.37
C LEU A 66 -4.58 -1.20 -7.14
N LEU A 67 -3.71 -1.49 -8.11
CA LEU A 67 -2.80 -2.62 -8.02
C LEU A 67 -1.41 -2.11 -7.70
N GLN A 68 -1.02 -2.36 -6.46
CA GLN A 68 0.28 -2.02 -5.93
C GLN A 68 0.99 -3.28 -5.49
N VAL A 69 2.29 -3.32 -5.76
CA VAL A 69 3.22 -4.21 -5.07
C VAL A 69 3.96 -3.34 -4.08
N SER A 70 3.61 -3.53 -2.82
CA SER A 70 4.22 -2.85 -1.69
C SER A 70 4.90 -3.85 -0.78
N ARG A 71 5.80 -3.36 0.05
CA ARG A 71 6.48 -4.13 1.08
C ARG A 71 6.38 -3.41 2.41
N SER A 72 6.13 -4.15 3.48
CA SER A 72 6.12 -3.63 4.82
C SER A 72 7.25 -4.26 5.65
N TYR A 73 7.90 -3.46 6.49
CA TYR A 73 8.91 -3.94 7.43
C TYR A 73 8.56 -3.47 8.82
N HIS A 74 8.55 -4.43 9.73
CA HIS A 74 8.37 -4.20 11.15
C HIS A 74 9.64 -4.71 11.84
N PRO A 75 10.45 -3.85 12.48
CA PRO A 75 11.57 -4.29 13.27
C PRO A 75 11.09 -5.25 14.37
N LYS A 76 11.52 -6.52 14.27
CA LYS A 76 11.18 -7.56 15.24
C LYS A 76 12.25 -7.62 16.32
N ASN A 77 11.85 -7.90 17.56
CA ASN A 77 12.82 -8.25 18.57
C ASN A 77 13.45 -9.62 18.25
N GLN A 78 14.68 -9.86 18.70
CA GLN A 78 15.38 -11.13 18.46
C GLN A 78 14.60 -12.36 18.97
N ASN A 79 13.71 -12.17 19.94
CA ASN A 79 12.83 -13.20 20.49
C ASN A 79 11.56 -13.46 19.65
N GLU A 80 11.26 -12.59 18.68
CA GLU A 80 10.10 -12.64 17.76
C GLU A 80 10.52 -13.00 16.32
N ALA A 81 11.83 -13.10 16.07
CA ALA A 81 12.41 -13.51 14.80
C ALA A 81 12.17 -15.02 14.58
N GLY A 82 10.94 -15.36 14.18
CA GLY A 82 10.65 -16.65 13.55
C GLY A 82 11.29 -16.73 12.15
N PRO A 83 11.23 -17.91 11.49
CA PRO A 83 11.69 -18.06 10.12
C PRO A 83 11.05 -17.00 9.20
N THR A 84 11.87 -16.23 8.49
CA THR A 84 11.42 -15.31 7.45
C THR A 84 11.10 -16.08 6.18
N ASP A 85 9.85 -16.49 6.02
CA ASP A 85 9.34 -17.27 4.86
C ASP A 85 8.85 -16.35 3.72
N GLY A 86 9.48 -15.19 3.56
CA GLY A 86 9.04 -14.14 2.65
C GLY A 86 9.89 -14.04 1.39
N GLY A 87 9.26 -13.82 0.23
CA GLY A 87 9.95 -13.52 -1.03
C GLY A 87 10.78 -12.23 -1.03
N PHE A 88 10.77 -11.47 0.07
CA PHE A 88 11.48 -10.21 0.28
C PHE A 88 12.33 -10.18 1.57
N GLY A 89 12.74 -11.36 2.08
CA GLY A 89 13.59 -11.45 3.28
C GLY A 89 12.84 -11.02 4.54
N ASP A 90 13.32 -9.97 5.21
CA ASP A 90 12.70 -9.45 6.45
C ASP A 90 11.42 -8.63 6.19
N TRP A 91 11.12 -8.33 4.93
CA TRP A 91 9.94 -7.57 4.51
C TRP A 91 8.77 -8.49 4.17
N ASP A 92 7.58 -8.08 4.57
CA ASP A 92 6.33 -8.70 4.20
C ASP A 92 5.80 -8.08 2.90
N ILE A 93 5.22 -8.90 2.00
CA ILE A 93 4.61 -8.42 0.76
C ILE A 93 3.18 -7.93 1.02
N GLU A 94 2.87 -6.72 0.58
CA GLU A 94 1.53 -6.15 0.60
C GLU A 94 1.00 -6.03 -0.82
N ILE A 95 0.01 -6.87 -1.12
CA ILE A 95 -0.72 -6.89 -2.39
C ILE A 95 -2.21 -7.05 -2.10
N PRO A 96 -3.09 -6.59 -3.00
CA PRO A 96 -4.51 -6.87 -2.92
C PRO A 96 -4.76 -8.38 -2.84
N ARG A 97 -5.50 -8.80 -1.82
CA ARG A 97 -5.77 -10.22 -1.54
C ARG A 97 -7.20 -10.45 -1.13
N ILE A 98 -7.72 -11.61 -1.48
CA ILE A 98 -9.00 -12.10 -0.96
C ILE A 98 -8.69 -12.91 0.29
N THR A 99 -9.42 -12.67 1.36
CA THR A 99 -9.32 -13.40 2.62
C THR A 99 -10.67 -14.04 2.97
N THR A 100 -10.61 -15.13 3.73
CA THR A 100 -11.79 -15.80 4.25
C THR A 100 -11.40 -16.62 5.48
N LEU A 101 -12.37 -16.95 6.32
CA LEU A 101 -12.16 -17.93 7.38
C LEU A 101 -12.12 -19.33 6.77
N ALA A 102 -11.05 -20.06 7.07
CA ALA A 102 -10.89 -21.45 6.68
C ALA A 102 -10.49 -22.24 7.92
N ALA A 103 -11.06 -23.44 8.10
CA ALA A 103 -10.80 -24.19 9.32
C ALA A 103 -9.43 -24.90 9.36
N THR A 104 -8.94 -25.35 8.20
CA THR A 104 -7.60 -25.96 8.09
C THR A 104 -6.88 -25.47 6.85
N LYS A 105 -7.52 -25.61 5.70
CA LYS A 105 -7.05 -25.11 4.40
C LYS A 105 -8.19 -24.38 3.72
N TRP A 106 -7.86 -23.43 2.86
CA TRP A 106 -8.86 -22.78 2.01
C TRP A 106 -9.34 -23.77 0.94
N LEU A 107 -10.45 -24.42 1.25
CA LEU A 107 -11.17 -25.35 0.39
C LEU A 107 -12.57 -24.83 0.12
N VAL A 108 -13.12 -25.21 -1.02
CA VAL A 108 -14.48 -24.84 -1.45
C VAL A 108 -15.31 -26.10 -1.66
N THR A 109 -16.61 -26.03 -1.38
CA THR A 109 -17.51 -27.15 -1.66
C THR A 109 -17.68 -27.34 -3.16
N GLY A 110 -17.46 -28.55 -3.67
CA GLY A 110 -17.64 -28.87 -5.10
C GLY A 110 -16.70 -29.99 -5.59
N ALA A 111 -16.75 -30.26 -6.90
CA ALA A 111 -15.95 -31.32 -7.54
C ALA A 111 -14.43 -31.04 -7.50
N SER A 112 -14.03 -29.75 -7.47
CA SER A 112 -12.64 -29.32 -7.29
C SER A 112 -12.52 -28.50 -6.02
N SER A 113 -12.11 -29.15 -4.93
CA SER A 113 -12.03 -28.52 -3.61
C SER A 113 -10.96 -27.41 -3.52
N GLN A 114 -10.07 -27.32 -4.50
CA GLN A 114 -9.01 -26.30 -4.56
C GLN A 114 -9.36 -25.11 -5.47
N ALA A 115 -10.58 -25.05 -6.03
CA ALA A 115 -11.03 -23.99 -6.93
C ALA A 115 -11.29 -22.64 -6.22
N ARG A 116 -10.43 -22.23 -5.28
CA ARG A 116 -10.57 -21.01 -4.46
C ARG A 116 -10.58 -19.70 -5.25
N CYS A 117 -9.98 -19.68 -6.45
CA CYS A 117 -9.91 -18.48 -7.29
C CYS A 117 -11.06 -18.36 -8.29
N SER A 118 -11.87 -19.40 -8.46
CA SER A 118 -12.97 -19.45 -9.44
C SER A 118 -14.33 -19.83 -8.84
N HIS A 119 -14.35 -20.33 -7.60
CA HIS A 119 -15.56 -20.73 -6.91
C HIS A 119 -15.67 -20.08 -5.52
N PHE A 120 -16.39 -18.95 -5.45
CA PHE A 120 -16.60 -18.17 -4.22
C PHE A 120 -17.82 -18.67 -3.42
N GLY A 121 -17.81 -19.96 -3.07
CA GLY A 121 -18.84 -20.59 -2.23
C GLY A 121 -18.38 -20.85 -0.79
N PRO A 122 -19.27 -21.36 0.08
CA PRO A 122 -18.90 -21.76 1.43
C PRO A 122 -17.87 -22.90 1.43
N PRO A 123 -17.02 -22.98 2.47
CA PRO A 123 -16.13 -24.11 2.67
C PRO A 123 -16.93 -25.41 2.91
N PRO A 124 -16.31 -26.60 2.81
CA PRO A 124 -16.99 -27.86 3.13
C PRO A 124 -17.28 -28.00 4.63
N THR A 125 -18.32 -28.77 4.96
CA THR A 125 -18.58 -29.21 6.33
C THR A 125 -17.40 -30.06 6.84
N ILE A 126 -17.03 -29.82 8.10
CA ILE A 126 -15.92 -30.55 8.74
C ILE A 126 -16.53 -31.59 9.65
N ALA A 127 -16.14 -32.85 9.43
CA ALA A 127 -16.59 -33.94 10.27
C ALA A 127 -16.14 -33.73 11.72
N GLY A 128 -17.07 -33.89 12.66
CA GLY A 128 -16.75 -33.87 14.09
C GLY A 128 -15.79 -35.01 14.45
N LYS A 129 -14.86 -34.77 15.39
CA LYS A 129 -14.01 -35.84 15.93
C LYS A 129 -14.75 -36.59 17.04
N SER A 130 -14.55 -37.92 17.09
CA SER A 130 -14.94 -38.79 18.21
C SER A 130 -16.38 -38.60 18.74
N GLY A 131 -17.38 -38.62 17.85
CA GLY A 131 -18.80 -38.49 18.22
C GLY A 131 -19.27 -37.05 18.44
N GLY A 132 -18.41 -36.05 18.21
CA GLY A 132 -18.82 -34.65 18.14
C GLY A 132 -19.66 -34.35 16.90
N ALA A 133 -20.46 -33.28 16.98
CA ALA A 133 -21.26 -32.81 15.86
C ALA A 133 -20.39 -32.25 14.73
N ASP A 134 -20.88 -32.37 13.50
CA ASP A 134 -20.25 -31.77 12.33
C ASP A 134 -20.26 -30.25 12.41
N TRP A 135 -19.16 -29.64 11.97
CA TRP A 135 -18.99 -28.20 11.90
C TRP A 135 -19.47 -27.67 10.56
N ILE A 136 -20.71 -27.21 10.55
CA ILE A 136 -21.39 -26.71 9.35
C ILE A 136 -20.98 -25.25 9.10
N PRO A 137 -20.56 -24.89 7.87
CA PRO A 137 -20.08 -23.56 7.52
C PRO A 137 -21.01 -22.41 7.92
N THR A 138 -22.33 -22.61 7.86
CA THR A 138 -23.32 -21.58 8.18
C THR A 138 -23.24 -21.07 9.63
N ALA A 139 -22.58 -21.81 10.53
CA ALA A 139 -22.42 -21.41 11.93
C ALA A 139 -21.18 -20.51 12.18
N TRP A 140 -20.19 -20.51 11.28
CA TRP A 140 -18.88 -19.91 11.55
C TRP A 140 -18.26 -19.15 10.36
N TRP A 141 -18.76 -19.39 9.15
CA TRP A 141 -18.24 -18.79 7.92
C TRP A 141 -19.09 -17.59 7.50
N HIS A 142 -18.43 -16.46 7.24
CA HIS A 142 -19.08 -15.18 6.98
C HIS A 142 -18.76 -14.60 5.59
N GLY A 143 -18.26 -15.43 4.66
CA GLY A 143 -17.99 -14.99 3.30
C GLY A 143 -16.52 -14.66 3.04
N TYR A 144 -16.31 -13.85 2.01
CA TYR A 144 -15.01 -13.43 1.51
C TYR A 144 -14.85 -11.93 1.70
N GLN A 145 -13.64 -11.50 2.05
CA GLN A 145 -13.27 -10.10 2.10
C GLN A 145 -12.19 -9.81 1.06
N LEU A 146 -12.30 -8.67 0.38
CA LEU A 146 -11.23 -8.11 -0.43
C LEU A 146 -10.47 -7.11 0.44
N MET A 147 -9.18 -7.35 0.64
CA MET A 147 -8.26 -6.41 1.27
C MET A 147 -7.44 -5.74 0.18
N VAL A 148 -7.43 -4.41 0.17
CA VAL A 148 -6.57 -3.59 -0.70
C VAL A 148 -5.64 -2.75 0.20
N PRO A 149 -4.31 -2.84 0.04
CA PRO A 149 -3.37 -2.04 0.82
C PRO A 149 -3.74 -0.55 0.79
N GLY A 150 -3.69 0.11 1.95
CA GLY A 150 -4.08 1.51 2.11
C GLY A 150 -5.59 1.82 2.02
N GLN A 151 -6.45 0.85 1.66
CA GLN A 151 -7.90 1.04 1.51
C GLN A 151 -8.72 0.17 2.48
N GLY A 152 -8.06 -0.74 3.20
CA GLY A 152 -8.69 -1.63 4.18
C GLY A 152 -9.39 -2.85 3.56
N SER A 153 -10.29 -3.45 4.35
CA SER A 153 -11.04 -4.65 3.98
C SER A 153 -12.50 -4.33 3.71
N GLN A 154 -13.07 -4.97 2.68
CA GLN A 154 -14.49 -4.88 2.33
C GLN A 154 -15.06 -6.25 1.94
N ASP A 155 -16.37 -6.42 2.02
CA ASP A 155 -17.03 -7.65 1.58
C ASP A 155 -16.87 -7.85 0.07
N LEU A 156 -16.46 -9.05 -0.32
CA LEU A 156 -16.36 -9.42 -1.73
C LEU A 156 -17.75 -9.80 -2.25
N LEU A 157 -18.30 -8.94 -3.10
CA LEU A 157 -19.63 -9.14 -3.68
C LEU A 157 -19.58 -10.02 -4.92
N LYS A 158 -20.61 -10.87 -5.06
CA LYS A 158 -20.80 -11.66 -6.28
C LYS A 158 -21.12 -10.72 -7.44
N ARG A 159 -20.32 -10.82 -8.50
CA ARG A 159 -20.58 -10.09 -9.75
C ARG A 159 -21.93 -10.50 -10.33
N SER A 160 -22.76 -9.51 -10.64
CA SER A 160 -24.01 -9.70 -11.37
C SER A 160 -23.73 -10.24 -12.78
N ALA A 161 -24.58 -11.14 -13.29
CA ALA A 161 -24.44 -11.70 -14.63
C ALA A 161 -24.52 -10.64 -15.74
N GLN A 162 -25.18 -9.50 -15.48
CA GLN A 162 -25.25 -8.38 -16.41
C GLN A 162 -24.02 -7.47 -16.37
N ASN A 163 -23.16 -7.59 -15.36
CA ASN A 163 -21.95 -6.79 -15.26
C ASN A 163 -20.83 -7.43 -16.09
N THR A 164 -20.57 -6.85 -17.26
CA THR A 164 -19.52 -7.29 -18.20
C THR A 164 -18.20 -6.55 -18.00
N LEU A 165 -18.10 -5.66 -17.00
CA LEU A 165 -16.86 -4.94 -16.72
C LEU A 165 -15.78 -5.92 -16.23
N SER A 166 -14.60 -5.80 -16.81
CA SER A 166 -13.41 -6.56 -16.43
C SER A 166 -12.30 -5.59 -16.04
N PRO A 167 -11.45 -5.94 -15.06
CA PRO A 167 -10.28 -5.13 -14.78
C PRO A 167 -9.36 -5.00 -15.98
N THR A 168 -8.83 -3.79 -16.18
CA THR A 168 -7.86 -3.51 -17.24
C THR A 168 -6.61 -2.85 -16.65
N MET A 169 -5.42 -3.25 -17.06
CA MET A 169 -4.15 -2.65 -16.63
C MET A 169 -3.24 -2.39 -17.82
N GLY A 170 -2.84 -1.14 -18.08
CA GLY A 170 -1.82 -0.85 -19.11
C GLY A 170 -2.06 -1.50 -20.48
N GLY A 171 -3.33 -1.70 -20.87
CA GLY A 171 -3.72 -2.40 -22.11
C GLY A 171 -3.98 -3.92 -21.97
N ALA A 172 -3.61 -4.55 -20.86
CA ALA A 172 -3.97 -5.93 -20.54
C ALA A 172 -5.41 -6.02 -20.02
N VAL A 173 -6.14 -7.05 -20.48
CA VAL A 173 -7.52 -7.35 -20.08
C VAL A 173 -7.54 -8.69 -19.34
N PHE A 174 -8.02 -8.68 -18.09
CA PHE A 174 -8.12 -9.89 -17.26
C PHE A 174 -9.49 -10.52 -17.41
N ARG A 175 -9.54 -11.75 -17.94
CA ARG A 175 -10.77 -12.52 -18.07
C ARG A 175 -10.89 -13.50 -16.90
N SER A 176 -12.08 -13.55 -16.31
CA SER A 176 -12.48 -14.55 -15.31
C SER A 176 -12.90 -15.85 -15.95
#